data_AF-L8DNF3-F1
#
_entry.id   AF-L8DNF3-F1
#
_cell.length_a   1.000
_cell.length_b   1.000
_cell.length_c   1.000
_cell.angle_alpha   90.00
_cell.angle_beta   90.00
_cell.angle_gamma   90.00
#
_symmetry.space_group_name_H-M   'P 1'
#
loop_
_entity.id
_entity.type
_entity.pdbx_description
1 polymer ?
#
loop_
_entity_poly.entity_id
_entity_poly.type
_entity_poly.pdbx_seq_one_letter_code
_entity_poly.pdbx_strand_id
1 'polypeptide(L)'
;MSTPDSPALSDLDAVELDILAELRSPEAVAAFEILHSTVRPEAGPRFVELLAIINELSGPNFAVDASLDLLDAVQDSGDLEVVVAAAPTVDDPITALALAQVLRRIRED
;
A
#
# COMPACT_ATOMS: atom_id res chain seq x y z
N MET A 1 14.63 -24.27 36.15
CA MET A 1 14.14 -24.16 34.76
C MET A 1 13.28 -22.90 34.71
N SER A 2 13.91 -21.75 34.47
CA SER A 2 13.19 -20.50 34.26
C SER A 2 13.00 -20.39 32.75
N THR A 3 11.76 -20.54 32.28
CA THR A 3 11.39 -20.12 30.93
C THR A 3 11.69 -18.63 30.83
N PRO A 4 12.42 -18.15 29.81
CA PRO A 4 12.55 -16.72 29.62
C PRO A 4 11.14 -16.17 29.35
N ASP A 5 10.77 -15.11 30.07
CA ASP A 5 9.72 -14.20 29.60
C ASP A 5 10.17 -13.76 28.21
N SER A 6 9.56 -14.31 27.17
CA SER A 6 9.65 -13.68 25.86
C SER A 6 8.99 -12.31 26.02
N PRO A 7 9.69 -11.19 25.74
CA PRO A 7 9.02 -9.90 25.73
C PRO A 7 7.85 -10.00 24.77
N ALA A 8 6.65 -9.70 25.26
CA ALA A 8 5.47 -9.63 24.39
C ALA A 8 5.75 -8.59 23.30
N LEU A 9 5.56 -8.97 22.04
CA LEU A 9 5.69 -8.06 20.90
C LEU A 9 4.80 -6.84 21.13
N SER A 10 5.34 -5.65 20.92
CA SER A 10 4.52 -4.45 20.91
C SER A 10 3.63 -4.43 19.65
N ASP A 11 2.54 -3.67 19.68
CA ASP A 11 1.66 -3.51 18.52
C ASP A 11 2.43 -2.98 17.30
N LEU A 12 3.47 -2.16 17.53
CA LEU A 12 4.35 -1.66 16.48
C LEU A 12 5.20 -2.78 15.86
N ASP A 13 5.75 -3.67 16.69
CA ASP A 13 6.56 -4.81 16.21
C ASP A 13 5.70 -5.79 15.40
N ALA A 14 4.44 -5.99 15.80
CA ALA A 14 3.50 -6.83 15.06
C ALA A 14 3.21 -6.26 13.66
N VAL A 15 2.95 -4.95 13.57
CA VAL A 15 2.73 -4.27 12.28
C VAL A 15 3.97 -4.32 11.40
N GLU A 16 5.17 -4.13 11.96
CA GLU A 16 6.42 -4.25 11.20
C GLU A 16 6.61 -5.66 10.65
N LEU A 17 6.29 -6.70 11.43
CA LEU A 17 6.32 -8.09 10.96
C LEU A 17 5.32 -8.35 9.84
N ASP A 18 4.11 -7.79 9.93
CA ASP A 18 3.10 -7.92 8.87
C ASP A 18 3.56 -7.25 7.57
N ILE A 19 4.19 -6.08 7.66
CA ILE A 19 4.79 -5.40 6.49
C ILE A 19 5.88 -6.28 5.86
N LEU A 20 6.78 -6.84 6.68
CA LEU A 20 7.84 -7.72 6.20
C LEU A 20 7.30 -9.00 5.57
N ALA A 21 6.19 -9.54 6.08
CA ALA A 21 5.53 -10.73 5.52
C ALA A 21 4.97 -10.47 4.11
N GLU A 22 4.62 -9.22 3.80
CA GLU A 22 4.11 -8.81 2.49
C GLU A 22 5.22 -8.49 1.46
N LEU A 23 6.51 -8.62 1.78
CA LEU A 23 7.60 -8.42 0.82
C LEU A 23 7.82 -9.63 -0.11
N ARG A 24 6.77 -10.01 -0.85
CA ARG A 24 6.70 -11.28 -1.61
C ARG A 24 6.96 -11.12 -3.12
N SER A 25 6.93 -9.89 -3.62
CA SER A 25 7.18 -9.56 -5.03
C SER A 25 8.24 -8.47 -5.19
N PRO A 26 8.92 -8.38 -6.34
CA PRO A 26 9.85 -7.29 -6.64
C PRO A 26 9.18 -5.91 -6.48
N GLU A 27 7.92 -5.79 -6.88
CA GLU A 27 7.15 -4.56 -6.79
C GLU A 27 6.80 -4.21 -5.34
N ALA A 28 6.47 -5.19 -4.49
CA ALA A 28 6.22 -4.96 -3.07
C ALA A 28 7.50 -4.53 -2.34
N VAL A 29 8.66 -5.11 -2.69
CA VAL A 29 9.96 -4.67 -2.18
C VAL A 29 10.24 -3.23 -2.61
N ALA A 30 10.01 -2.88 -3.87
CA ALA A 30 10.20 -1.52 -4.37
C ALA A 30 9.29 -0.51 -3.65
N ALA A 31 8.02 -0.87 -3.41
CA ALA A 31 7.10 -0.03 -2.65
C ALA A 31 7.55 0.15 -1.20
N PHE A 32 8.06 -0.90 -0.57
CA PHE A 32 8.69 -0.82 0.74
C PHE A 32 9.86 0.16 0.75
N GLU A 33 10.80 0.05 -0.18
CA GLU A 33 11.95 0.95 -0.28
C GLU A 33 11.53 2.41 -0.45
N ILE A 34 10.54 2.69 -1.28
CA ILE A 34 10.04 4.05 -1.55
C ILE A 34 9.33 4.63 -0.32
N LEU A 35 8.46 3.85 0.33
CA LEU A 35 7.47 4.38 1.26
C LEU A 35 7.83 4.18 2.73
N HIS A 36 8.60 3.15 3.11
CA HIS A 36 8.83 2.77 4.52
C HIS A 36 9.30 3.94 5.39
N SER A 37 10.16 4.81 4.87
CA SER A 37 10.69 5.96 5.61
C SER A 37 9.66 7.07 5.90
N THR A 38 8.51 7.03 5.22
CA THR A 38 7.44 8.02 5.31
C THR A 38 6.19 7.51 6.03
N VAL A 39 6.08 6.18 6.22
CA VAL A 39 4.94 5.56 6.89
C VAL A 39 5.02 5.83 8.39
N ARG A 40 4.00 6.51 8.92
CA ARG A 40 3.82 6.64 10.36
C ARG A 40 3.25 5.34 10.93
N PRO A 41 3.51 4.99 12.21
CA PRO A 41 2.97 3.79 12.85
C PRO A 41 1.47 3.59 12.63
N GLU A 42 0.69 4.67 12.70
CA GLU A 42 -0.78 4.62 12.56
C GLU A 42 -1.23 4.28 11.13
N ALA A 43 -0.36 4.47 10.14
CA ALA A 43 -0.60 4.12 8.75
C ALA A 43 -0.10 2.70 8.39
N GLY A 44 0.50 1.97 9.34
CA GLY A 44 1.06 0.64 9.09
C GLY A 44 0.08 -0.38 8.52
N PRO A 45 -1.13 -0.58 9.10
CA PRO A 45 -2.12 -1.50 8.53
C PRO A 45 -2.51 -1.16 7.08
N ARG A 46 -2.57 0.13 6.76
CA ARG A 46 -2.85 0.62 5.41
C ARG A 46 -1.70 0.29 4.46
N PHE A 47 -0.48 0.36 4.95
CA PHE A 47 0.69 0.01 4.16
C PHE A 47 0.76 -1.49 3.87
N VAL A 48 0.41 -2.33 4.84
CA VAL A 48 0.25 -3.79 4.65
C VAL A 48 -0.77 -4.08 3.55
N GLU A 49 -1.94 -3.43 3.59
CA GLU A 49 -2.97 -3.59 2.56
C GLU A 49 -2.48 -3.17 1.16
N LEU A 50 -1.74 -2.05 1.07
CA LEU A 50 -1.15 -1.63 -0.20
C LEU A 50 -0.17 -2.69 -0.75
N LEU A 51 0.69 -3.26 0.10
CA LEU A 51 1.61 -4.31 -0.31
C LEU A 51 0.88 -5.59 -0.73
N ALA A 52 -0.24 -5.92 -0.09
CA ALA A 52 -1.09 -7.04 -0.49
C ALA A 52 -1.67 -6.83 -1.89
N ILE A 53 -2.22 -5.64 -2.20
CA ILE A 53 -2.71 -5.29 -3.55
C ILE A 53 -1.58 -5.39 -4.58
N ILE A 54 -0.39 -4.86 -4.23
CA ILE A 54 0.77 -4.95 -5.12
C ILE A 54 1.16 -6.40 -5.41
N ASN A 55 1.13 -7.27 -4.40
CA ASN A 55 1.41 -8.70 -4.56
C ASN A 55 0.37 -9.41 -5.45
N GLU A 56 -0.90 -9.01 -5.38
CA GLU A 56 -1.97 -9.57 -6.23
C GLU A 56 -1.79 -9.18 -7.70
N LEU A 57 -1.34 -7.95 -7.96
CA LEU A 57 -1.15 -7.41 -9.32
C LEU A 57 0.25 -7.66 -9.89
N SER A 58 1.20 -8.12 -9.06
CA SER A 58 2.60 -8.29 -9.45
C SER A 58 2.75 -9.22 -10.65
N GLY A 59 3.65 -8.85 -11.56
CA GLY A 59 3.94 -9.62 -12.76
C GLY A 59 4.28 -8.75 -13.97
N PRO A 60 4.38 -9.35 -15.17
CA PRO A 60 4.84 -8.65 -16.37
C PRO A 60 3.93 -7.50 -16.82
N ASN A 61 2.68 -7.46 -16.37
CA ASN A 61 1.70 -6.42 -16.71
C ASN A 61 1.42 -5.44 -15.57
N PHE A 62 2.20 -5.49 -14.48
CA PHE A 62 1.92 -4.73 -13.25
C PHE A 62 1.59 -3.26 -13.47
N ALA A 63 2.34 -2.57 -14.34
CA ALA A 63 2.07 -1.15 -14.61
C ALA A 63 0.72 -0.89 -15.29
N VAL A 64 0.29 -1.81 -16.17
CA VAL A 64 -1.02 -1.75 -16.82
C VAL A 64 -2.11 -2.07 -15.80
N ASP A 65 -1.93 -3.14 -15.02
CA ASP A 65 -2.92 -3.57 -14.03
C ASP A 65 -3.10 -2.52 -12.92
N ALA A 66 -2.02 -1.87 -12.48
CA ALA A 66 -2.06 -0.74 -11.56
C ALA A 66 -2.80 0.48 -12.13
N SER A 67 -2.62 0.77 -13.43
CA SER A 67 -3.33 1.86 -14.09
C SER A 67 -4.84 1.56 -14.22
N LEU A 68 -5.19 0.30 -14.48
CA LEU A 68 -6.58 -0.16 -14.51
C LEU A 68 -7.23 -0.10 -13.13
N ASP A 69 -6.50 -0.51 -12.08
CA ASP A 69 -6.96 -0.43 -10.70
C ASP A 69 -7.25 1.02 -10.28
N LEU A 70 -6.36 1.95 -10.63
CA LEU A 70 -6.59 3.37 -10.41
C LEU A 70 -7.81 3.87 -11.19
N LEU A 71 -7.94 3.51 -12.48
CA LEU A 71 -9.09 3.93 -13.29
C LEU A 71 -10.41 3.46 -12.70
N ASP A 72 -10.47 2.22 -12.19
CA ASP A 72 -11.63 1.66 -11.50
C ASP A 72 -11.94 2.48 -10.24
N ALA A 73 -10.94 2.73 -9.39
CA ALA A 73 -11.11 3.54 -8.18
C ALA A 73 -11.60 4.97 -8.47
N VAL A 74 -11.17 5.58 -9.59
CA VAL A 74 -11.62 6.90 -10.04
C VAL A 74 -13.07 6.88 -10.50
N GLN A 75 -13.46 5.88 -11.29
CA GLN A 75 -14.85 5.72 -11.74
C GLN A 75 -15.79 5.55 -10.56
N ASP A 76 -15.33 4.79 -9.56
CA ASP A 76 -16.11 4.47 -8.37
C ASP A 76 -16.19 5.62 -7.36
N SER A 77 -15.19 6.49 -7.26
CA SER A 77 -15.22 7.65 -6.35
C SER A 77 -16.08 8.79 -6.89
N GLY A 78 -16.14 8.96 -8.21
CA GLY A 78 -16.77 10.11 -8.85
C GLY A 78 -16.04 11.44 -8.61
N ASP A 79 -14.85 11.40 -7.98
CA ASP A 79 -14.15 12.58 -7.47
C ASP A 79 -13.00 13.00 -8.40
N LEU A 80 -13.37 13.59 -9.53
CA LEU A 80 -12.45 13.93 -10.61
C LEU A 80 -11.43 15.01 -10.20
N GLU A 81 -11.75 15.85 -9.21
CA GLU A 81 -10.84 16.92 -8.74
C GLU A 81 -9.59 16.35 -8.07
N VAL A 82 -9.74 15.29 -7.26
CA VAL A 82 -8.61 14.60 -6.61
C VAL A 82 -7.68 13.97 -7.66
N VAL A 83 -8.26 13.41 -8.72
CA VAL A 83 -7.51 12.79 -9.81
C VAL A 83 -6.73 13.82 -10.60
N VAL A 84 -7.35 14.95 -10.95
CA VAL A 84 -6.68 16.04 -11.66
C VAL A 84 -5.54 16.63 -10.82
N ALA A 85 -5.73 16.76 -9.51
CA ALA A 85 -4.70 17.24 -8.60
C ALA A 85 -3.52 16.26 -8.45
N ALA A 86 -3.79 14.96 -8.47
CA ALA A 86 -2.78 13.92 -8.29
C ALA A 86 -2.13 13.45 -9.61
N ALA A 87 -2.76 13.67 -10.76
CA ALA A 87 -2.25 13.29 -12.08
C ALA A 87 -0.77 13.64 -12.36
N PRO A 88 -0.22 14.80 -11.94
CA PRO A 88 1.18 15.13 -12.14
C PRO A 88 2.17 14.27 -11.34
N THR A 89 1.67 13.50 -10.36
CA THR A 89 2.47 12.67 -9.46
C THR A 89 2.35 11.18 -9.76
N VAL A 90 1.42 10.79 -10.63
CA VAL A 90 1.22 9.39 -11.04
C VAL A 90 2.14 9.09 -12.23
N ASP A 91 3.46 9.08 -11.97
CA ASP A 91 4.47 8.66 -12.95
C ASP A 91 4.92 7.21 -12.74
N ASP A 92 4.53 6.61 -11.61
CA ASP A 92 4.89 5.24 -11.25
C ASP A 92 3.66 4.42 -10.78
N PRO A 93 3.64 3.11 -11.03
CA PRO A 93 2.50 2.25 -10.71
C PRO A 93 2.25 2.07 -9.21
N ILE A 94 3.26 2.26 -8.36
CA ILE A 94 3.09 2.14 -6.90
C ILE A 94 2.34 3.36 -6.37
N THR A 95 2.67 4.56 -6.85
CA THR A 95 1.95 5.80 -6.54
C THR A 95 0.53 5.76 -7.10
N ALA A 96 0.30 5.14 -8.26
CA ALA A 96 -1.04 4.91 -8.81
C ALA A 96 -1.91 4.08 -7.85
N LEU A 97 -1.39 2.96 -7.33
CA LEU A 97 -2.10 2.10 -6.38
C LEU A 97 -2.31 2.76 -5.02
N ALA A 98 -1.31 3.50 -4.53
CA ALA A 98 -1.44 4.28 -3.30
C ALA A 98 -2.57 5.31 -3.41
N LEU A 99 -2.69 5.98 -4.57
CA LEU A 99 -3.78 6.92 -4.86
C LEU A 99 -5.13 6.20 -4.97
N ALA A 100 -5.20 5.06 -5.66
CA ALA A 100 -6.40 4.25 -5.76
C ALA A 100 -6.95 3.88 -4.37
N GLN A 101 -6.08 3.48 -3.45
CA GLN A 101 -6.44 3.21 -2.06
C GLN A 101 -6.94 4.47 -1.31
N VAL A 102 -6.40 5.67 -1.58
CA VAL A 102 -6.94 6.93 -1.03
C VAL A 102 -8.38 7.16 -1.53
N LEU A 103 -8.60 7.02 -2.84
CA LEU A 103 -9.90 7.30 -3.47
C LEU A 103 -11.00 6.37 -2.95
N ARG A 104 -10.69 5.08 -2.80
CA ARG A 104 -11.65 4.10 -2.23
C ARG A 104 -12.05 4.46 -0.80
N ARG A 105 -11.09 4.90 0.03
CA ARG A 105 -11.40 5.35 1.39
C ARG A 105 -12.29 6.58 1.43
N ILE A 106 -12.04 7.59 0.60
CA ILE A 106 -12.86 8.83 0.60
C ILE A 106 -14.34 8.52 0.36
N ARG A 107 -14.65 7.43 -0.35
CA ARG A 107 -16.03 6.97 -0.56
C ARG A 107 -16.64 6.23 0.64
N GLU A 108 -15.81 5.59 1.47
CA GLU A 108 -16.26 4.82 2.62
C GLU A 108 -16.57 5.69 3.86
N ASP A 109 -16.00 6.89 3.92
CA ASP A 109 -16.24 7.93 4.94
C ASP A 109 -17.48 8.81 4.63
#